data_AF-A0A7K3L761-F1
#
_entry.id   AF-A0A7K3L761-F1
#
_cell.length_a   1.000
_cell.length_b   1.000
_cell.length_c   1.000
_cell.angle_alpha   90.00
_cell.angle_beta   90.00
_cell.angle_gamma   90.00
#
_symmetry.space_group_name_H-M   'P 1'
#
loop_
_entity.id
_entity.type
_entity.pdbx_description
1 polymer ?
#
loop_
_entity_poly.entity_id
_entity_poly.type
_entity_poly.pdbx_seq_one_letter_code
_entity_poly.pdbx_strand_id
1 'polypeptide(L)'
;MRIARVDVDGQPSWAVLRDGAVDLIAGPLRDWGPDLVADFTATPPLTGRSVDLDSVSLLMPADPGAKVVAAGATYAKHVAGLGLKMPDKPAAFLKPYESLIGPFDEIVYPPLTSQLDYEVELVVIVGKQLRAGDSGVAGILGY
;
A
#
# COMPACT_ATOMS: atom_id res chain seq x y z
N MET A 1 -13.43 -3.72 5.60
CA MET A 1 -13.51 -3.56 4.13
C MET A 1 -12.16 -3.96 3.54
N ARG A 2 -12.09 -4.49 2.32
CA ARG A 2 -10.83 -4.70 1.58
C ARG A 2 -10.87 -3.85 0.32
N ILE A 3 -9.81 -3.10 0.08
CA ILE A 3 -9.68 -2.19 -1.05
C ILE A 3 -8.44 -2.60 -1.83
N ALA A 4 -8.53 -2.60 -3.16
CA ALA A 4 -7.42 -2.87 -4.05
C ALA A 4 -7.36 -1.79 -5.13
N ARG A 5 -6.19 -1.67 -5.76
CA ARG A 5 -6.08 -1.06 -7.07
C ARG A 5 -6.05 -2.21 -8.09
N VAL A 6 -6.81 -2.08 -9.16
CA VAL A 6 -7.00 -3.13 -10.16
C VAL A 6 -6.81 -2.56 -11.55
N ASP A 7 -6.33 -3.37 -12.48
CA ASP A 7 -6.39 -3.08 -13.91
C ASP A 7 -7.63 -3.73 -14.51
N VAL A 8 -8.47 -2.92 -15.15
CA VAL A 8 -9.64 -3.37 -15.90
C VAL A 8 -9.43 -2.98 -17.36
N ASP A 9 -9.15 -3.94 -18.22
CA ASP A 9 -8.93 -3.73 -19.66
C ASP A 9 -7.83 -2.67 -19.98
N GLY A 10 -6.73 -2.68 -19.22
CA GLY A 10 -5.63 -1.72 -19.36
C GLY A 10 -5.89 -0.37 -18.69
N GLN A 11 -6.96 -0.25 -17.90
CA GLN A 11 -7.32 0.97 -17.17
C GLN A 11 -7.24 0.74 -15.65
N PRO A 12 -6.27 1.37 -14.97
CA PRO A 12 -6.18 1.30 -13.52
C PRO A 12 -7.37 1.96 -12.82
N SER A 13 -7.93 1.29 -11.83
CA SER A 13 -9.01 1.80 -10.98
C SER A 13 -8.82 1.34 -9.54
N TRP A 14 -9.35 2.11 -8.59
CA TRP A 14 -9.52 1.63 -7.21
C TRP A 14 -10.80 0.80 -7.13
N ALA A 15 -10.85 -0.20 -6.26
CA ALA A 15 -12.02 -1.04 -6.11
C ALA A 15 -12.17 -1.61 -4.70
N VAL A 16 -13.41 -1.87 -4.28
CA VAL A 16 -13.70 -2.67 -3.09
C VAL A 16 -13.75 -4.14 -3.50
N LEU A 17 -12.99 -5.00 -2.82
CA LEU A 17 -13.02 -6.44 -3.04
C LEU A 17 -14.26 -7.07 -2.38
N ARG A 18 -15.05 -7.80 -3.17
CA ARG A 18 -16.20 -8.62 -2.75
C ARG A 18 -15.89 -10.10 -2.98
N ASP A 19 -16.87 -10.94 -2.68
CA ASP A 19 -16.77 -12.37 -3.00
C ASP A 19 -16.96 -12.56 -4.51
N GLY A 20 -15.88 -12.92 -5.20
CA GLY A 20 -15.85 -13.14 -6.66
C GLY A 20 -15.88 -11.88 -7.55
N ALA A 21 -15.98 -10.68 -6.98
CA ALA A 21 -16.13 -9.44 -7.74
C ALA A 21 -15.36 -8.25 -7.14
N VAL A 22 -15.19 -7.19 -7.93
CA VAL A 22 -14.65 -5.90 -7.50
C VAL A 22 -15.59 -4.76 -7.89
N ASP A 23 -15.96 -3.94 -6.91
CA ASP A 23 -16.81 -2.75 -7.12
C ASP A 23 -15.90 -1.54 -7.35
N LEU A 24 -15.93 -0.94 -8.54
CA LEU A 24 -14.99 0.14 -8.88
C LEU A 24 -15.33 1.44 -8.14
N ILE A 25 -14.31 2.09 -7.60
CA ILE A 25 -14.35 3.37 -6.89
C ILE A 25 -13.99 4.49 -7.87
N ALA A 26 -14.74 5.59 -7.81
CA ALA A 26 -14.50 6.78 -8.58
C ALA A 26 -13.35 7.60 -7.97
N GLY A 27 -12.34 7.90 -8.79
CA GLY A 27 -11.27 8.82 -8.44
C GLY A 27 -10.09 8.20 -7.64
N PRO A 28 -9.01 8.96 -7.50
CA PRO A 28 -7.81 8.57 -6.77
C PRO A 28 -8.04 8.52 -5.25
N LEU A 29 -7.17 7.79 -4.54
CA LEU A 29 -7.25 7.64 -3.08
C LEU A 29 -7.28 8.99 -2.35
N ARG A 30 -6.55 9.99 -2.85
CA ARG A 30 -6.53 11.33 -2.23
C ARG A 30 -7.90 12.01 -2.13
N ASP A 31 -8.86 11.63 -3.00
CA ASP A 31 -10.16 12.27 -3.08
C ASP A 31 -11.14 11.66 -2.08
N TRP A 32 -11.15 10.33 -1.94
CA TRP A 32 -12.11 9.61 -1.08
C TRP A 32 -11.52 9.06 0.22
N GLY A 33 -10.19 8.94 0.30
CA GLY A 33 -9.47 8.44 1.47
C GLY A 33 -9.77 9.22 2.76
N PRO A 34 -9.81 10.57 2.75
CA PRO A 34 -10.07 11.35 3.96
C PRO A 34 -11.42 11.05 4.63
N ASP A 35 -12.47 10.83 3.83
CA ASP A 35 -13.81 10.53 4.34
C ASP A 35 -13.85 9.14 4.98
N LEU A 36 -13.20 8.16 4.34
CA LEU A 36 -13.14 6.79 4.86
C LEU A 36 -12.27 6.67 6.12
N VAL A 37 -11.21 7.48 6.24
CA VAL A 37 -10.43 7.63 7.48
C VAL A 37 -11.26 8.27 8.60
N ALA A 38 -12.17 9.18 8.27
CA ALA A 38 -13.04 9.82 9.25
C ALA A 38 -14.16 8.89 9.74
N ASP A 39 -14.67 8.01 8.87
CA ASP A 39 -15.68 7.02 9.19
C ASP A 39 -15.47 5.73 8.38
N PHE A 40 -14.91 4.70 9.03
CA PHE A 40 -14.67 3.39 8.40
C PHE A 40 -15.96 2.62 8.05
N THR A 41 -17.14 3.10 8.49
CA THR A 41 -18.43 2.55 8.08
C THR A 41 -18.96 3.18 6.79
N ALA A 42 -18.36 4.28 6.34
CA ALA A 42 -18.70 4.93 5.09
C ALA A 42 -18.41 4.03 3.88
N THR A 43 -19.12 4.29 2.79
CA THR A 43 -18.86 3.63 1.50
C THR A 43 -18.07 4.59 0.61
N PRO A 44 -16.94 4.16 0.01
CA PRO A 44 -16.23 4.99 -0.96
C PRO A 44 -17.14 5.29 -2.17
N PRO A 45 -16.85 6.33 -2.97
CA PRO A 45 -17.72 6.73 -4.08
C PRO A 45 -17.71 5.69 -5.20
N LEU A 46 -18.57 4.67 -5.11
CA LEU A 46 -18.65 3.62 -6.13
C LEU A 46 -19.17 4.19 -7.45
N THR A 47 -18.61 3.72 -8.56
CA THR A 47 -19.05 4.07 -9.92
C THR A 47 -20.37 3.40 -10.31
N GLY A 48 -20.79 2.37 -9.56
CA GLY A 48 -21.87 1.47 -9.94
C GLY A 48 -21.45 0.33 -10.89
N ARG A 49 -20.22 0.33 -11.39
CA ARG A 49 -19.65 -0.77 -12.19
C ARG A 49 -19.02 -1.80 -11.25
N SER A 50 -19.44 -3.05 -11.40
CA SER A 50 -18.83 -4.22 -10.77
C SER A 50 -18.33 -5.16 -11.86
N VAL A 51 -17.18 -5.79 -11.64
CA VAL A 51 -16.58 -6.76 -12.59
C VAL A 51 -16.08 -7.98 -11.82
N ASP A 52 -15.97 -9.11 -12.51
CA ASP A 52 -15.50 -10.35 -11.90
C ASP A 52 -14.04 -10.20 -11.45
N LEU A 53 -13.73 -10.65 -10.24
CA LEU A 53 -12.38 -10.57 -9.67
C LEU A 53 -11.36 -11.30 -10.54
N ASP A 54 -11.75 -12.42 -11.15
CA ASP A 54 -10.89 -13.23 -12.01
C ASP A 54 -10.61 -12.57 -13.37
N SER A 55 -11.35 -11.52 -13.73
CA SER A 55 -11.15 -10.77 -14.97
C SER A 55 -10.23 -9.56 -14.84
N VAL A 56 -9.74 -9.26 -13.63
CA VAL A 56 -8.89 -8.10 -13.35
C VAL A 56 -7.50 -8.52 -12.87
N SER A 57 -6.51 -7.66 -13.08
CA SER A 57 -5.19 -7.82 -12.46
C SER A 57 -5.09 -6.93 -11.23
N LEU A 58 -4.59 -7.45 -10.11
CA LEU A 58 -4.31 -6.62 -8.94
C LEU A 58 -3.04 -5.79 -9.19
N LEU A 59 -3.12 -4.50 -8.88
CA LEU A 59 -2.03 -3.54 -8.97
C LEU A 59 -1.50 -3.19 -7.57
N MET A 60 -0.38 -2.48 -7.50
CA MET A 60 0.06 -1.93 -6.22
C MET A 60 -1.02 -1.01 -5.62
N PRO A 61 -1.33 -1.09 -4.31
CA PRO A 61 -2.39 -0.32 -3.68
C PRO A 61 -1.94 1.12 -3.36
N ALA A 62 -1.53 1.86 -4.38
CA ALA A 62 -1.05 3.23 -4.27
C ALA A 62 -1.40 4.06 -5.51
N ASP A 63 -1.69 5.35 -5.30
CA ASP A 63 -1.84 6.31 -6.39
C ASP A 63 -0.49 6.50 -7.12
N PRO A 64 -0.49 6.83 -8.43
CA PRO A 64 0.72 7.20 -9.16
C PRO A 64 1.51 8.31 -8.45
N GLY A 65 2.81 8.09 -8.24
CA GLY A 65 3.69 9.04 -7.56
C GLY A 65 3.57 9.03 -6.02
N ALA A 66 2.94 8.00 -5.45
CA ALA A 66 2.90 7.84 -4.00
C ALA A 66 4.31 7.76 -3.38
N LYS A 67 4.45 8.33 -2.19
CA LYS A 67 5.70 8.31 -1.43
C LYS A 67 5.75 7.06 -0.55
N VAL A 68 6.83 6.30 -0.64
CA VAL A 68 7.10 5.17 0.25
C VAL A 68 8.21 5.52 1.21
N VAL A 69 7.87 5.51 2.51
CA VAL A 69 8.81 5.66 3.61
C VAL A 69 8.92 4.31 4.29
N ALA A 70 10.10 3.71 4.24
CA ALA A 70 10.40 2.45 4.91
C ALA A 70 11.07 2.71 6.27
N ALA A 71 10.84 1.81 7.23
CA ALA A 71 11.40 1.90 8.57
C ALA A 71 12.30 0.70 8.84
N GLY A 72 13.60 0.95 8.97
CA GLY A 72 14.60 -0.09 9.25
C GLY A 72 14.70 -0.42 10.73
N ALA A 73 15.16 -1.64 11.03
CA ALA A 73 15.48 -2.11 12.37
C ALA A 73 14.32 -1.99 13.37
N THR A 74 13.10 -2.35 12.95
CA THR A 74 11.85 -2.23 13.75
C THR A 74 11.48 -3.49 14.52
N TYR A 75 12.05 -4.65 14.17
CA TYR A 75 11.81 -5.93 14.84
C TYR A 75 13.02 -6.39 15.65
N ALA A 76 12.89 -6.37 16.99
CA ALA A 76 14.00 -6.67 17.91
C ALA A 76 14.69 -8.02 17.66
N LYS A 77 13.92 -9.07 17.34
CA LYS A 77 14.47 -10.40 17.02
C LYS A 77 15.29 -10.39 15.74
N HIS A 78 14.81 -9.71 14.70
CA HIS A 78 15.51 -9.60 13.42
C HIS A 78 16.83 -8.82 13.60
N VAL A 79 16.78 -7.68 14.31
CA VAL A 79 17.97 -6.85 14.63
C VAL A 79 19.02 -7.64 15.41
N ALA A 80 18.62 -8.38 16.43
CA ALA A 80 19.53 -9.25 17.19
C ALA A 80 20.14 -10.35 16.32
N GLY A 81 19.37 -10.92 15.39
CA GLY A 81 19.85 -11.93 14.43
C GLY A 81 20.94 -11.42 13.49
N LEU A 82 20.91 -10.13 13.16
CA LEU A 82 21.95 -9.44 12.39
C LEU A 82 23.18 -9.06 13.23
N GLY A 83 23.19 -9.35 14.54
CA GLY A 83 24.26 -8.93 15.46
C GLY A 83 24.27 -7.42 15.73
N LEU A 84 23.17 -6.74 15.43
CA LEU A 84 23.02 -5.29 15.61
C LEU A 84 22.33 -4.99 16.95
N LYS A 85 22.49 -3.75 17.41
CA LYS A 85 21.73 -3.21 18.55
C LYS A 85 20.52 -2.44 18.04
N MET A 86 19.41 -2.51 18.77
CA MET A 86 18.25 -1.68 18.48
C MET A 86 18.63 -0.20 18.54
N PRO A 87 18.25 0.60 17.54
CA PRO A 87 18.54 2.02 17.55
C PRO A 87 17.58 2.76 18.50
N ASP A 88 18.05 3.85 19.11
CA ASP A 88 17.23 4.71 19.99
C ASP A 88 16.13 5.48 19.23
N LYS A 89 16.26 5.57 17.90
CA LYS A 89 15.31 6.22 17.00
C LYS A 89 15.12 5.35 15.76
N PRO A 90 13.92 5.32 15.17
CA PRO A 90 13.70 4.61 13.92
C PRO A 90 14.60 5.12 12.81
N ALA A 91 15.26 4.21 12.10
CA ALA A 91 15.91 4.55 10.84
C ALA A 91 14.84 4.61 9.75
N ALA A 92 14.78 5.71 9.00
CA ALA A 92 13.83 5.86 7.90
C ALA A 92 14.58 6.11 6.59
N PHE A 93 14.09 5.51 5.51
CA PHE A 93 14.62 5.72 4.16
C PHE A 93 13.47 5.71 3.15
N LEU A 94 13.76 6.18 1.94
CA LEU A 94 12.79 6.23 0.85
C LEU A 94 13.00 5.04 -0.09
N LYS A 95 11.89 4.42 -0.50
CA LYS A 95 11.86 3.57 -1.68
C LYS A 95 11.22 4.35 -2.84
N PRO A 96 11.83 4.36 -4.03
CA PRO A 96 11.24 4.99 -5.20
C PRO A 96 9.93 4.28 -5.56
N TYR A 97 8.93 5.05 -6.00
CA TYR A 97 7.64 4.52 -6.43
C TYR A 97 7.81 3.49 -7.56
N GLU A 98 8.79 3.72 -8.43
CA GLU A 98 9.15 2.88 -9.56
C GLU A 98 9.70 1.50 -9.17
N SER A 99 10.05 1.29 -7.89
CA SER A 99 10.46 -0.03 -7.37
C SER A 99 9.29 -0.91 -6.92
N LEU A 100 8.07 -0.37 -6.92
CA LEU A 100 6.87 -1.10 -6.53
C LEU A 100 6.34 -1.89 -7.73
N ILE A 101 5.84 -3.09 -7.48
CA ILE A 101 5.17 -3.96 -8.44
C ILE A 101 3.86 -4.48 -7.84
N GLY A 102 3.00 -5.09 -8.67
CA GLY A 102 1.78 -5.75 -8.22
C GLY A 102 2.06 -6.95 -7.31
N PRO A 103 1.05 -7.42 -6.55
CA PRO A 103 1.22 -8.49 -5.57
C PRO A 103 1.58 -9.86 -6.18
N PHE A 104 1.37 -10.04 -7.48
CA PHE A 104 1.65 -11.28 -8.21
C PHE A 104 2.68 -11.11 -9.33
N ASP A 105 3.29 -9.92 -9.42
CA ASP A 105 4.29 -9.63 -10.43
C ASP A 105 5.62 -10.32 -10.09
N GLU A 106 6.39 -10.65 -11.12
CA GLU A 106 7.71 -11.25 -10.95
C GLU A 106 8.75 -10.21 -10.52
N ILE A 107 9.61 -10.58 -9.57
CA ILE A 107 10.81 -9.81 -9.24
C ILE A 107 11.92 -10.23 -10.20
N VAL A 108 12.37 -9.31 -11.05
CA VAL A 108 13.51 -9.53 -11.93
C VAL A 108 14.80 -9.55 -11.11
N TYR A 109 15.50 -10.69 -11.10
CA TYR A 109 16.80 -10.81 -10.46
C TYR A 109 17.86 -10.00 -11.23
N PRO A 110 18.44 -8.93 -10.65
CA PRO A 110 19.32 -8.05 -11.40
C PRO A 110 20.75 -8.63 -11.48
N PRO A 111 21.45 -8.52 -12.63
CA PRO A 111 22.82 -9.02 -12.78
C PRO A 111 23.85 -8.25 -11.93
N LEU A 112 23.45 -7.14 -11.32
CA LEU A 112 24.31 -6.29 -10.48
C LEU A 112 24.66 -6.93 -9.13
N THR A 113 23.91 -7.94 -8.65
CA THR A 113 24.09 -8.51 -7.31
C THR A 113 24.06 -10.03 -7.31
N SER A 114 24.81 -10.65 -6.39
CA SER A 114 24.65 -12.06 -6.00
C SER A 114 23.93 -12.23 -4.65
N GLN A 115 23.44 -11.12 -4.08
CA GLN A 115 22.90 -11.03 -2.73
C GLN A 115 21.51 -10.38 -2.74
N LEU A 116 20.64 -10.80 -3.66
CA LEU A 116 19.24 -10.40 -3.59
C LEU A 116 18.61 -11.06 -2.35
N ASP A 117 17.96 -10.26 -1.51
CA ASP A 117 17.36 -10.71 -0.25
C ASP A 117 15.91 -10.21 -0.12
N TYR A 118 15.15 -10.82 0.78
CA TYR A 118 13.75 -10.50 1.03
C TYR A 118 13.54 -9.88 2.41
N GLU A 119 12.64 -8.91 2.48
CA GLU A 119 12.14 -8.35 3.74
C GLU A 119 10.61 -8.35 3.67
N VAL A 120 9.97 -8.97 4.66
CA VAL A 120 8.50 -9.03 4.77
C VAL A 120 8.06 -8.02 5.81
N GLU A 121 7.40 -6.96 5.36
CA GLU A 121 7.02 -5.82 6.19
C GLU A 121 5.50 -5.60 6.20
N LEU A 122 5.00 -5.07 7.31
CA LEU A 122 3.66 -4.51 7.37
C LEU A 122 3.68 -3.13 6.71
N VAL A 123 2.80 -2.90 5.74
CA VAL A 123 2.62 -1.60 5.11
C VAL A 123 1.50 -0.85 5.82
N VAL A 124 1.66 0.45 5.99
CA VAL A 124 0.60 1.35 6.49
C VAL A 124 0.21 2.29 5.37
N ILE A 125 -1.07 2.32 5.00
CA ILE A 125 -1.61 3.21 3.98
C ILE A 125 -2.16 4.46 4.65
N VAL A 126 -1.64 5.63 4.24
CA VAL A 126 -2.13 6.93 4.69
C VAL A 126 -3.20 7.43 3.72
N GLY A 127 -4.46 7.44 4.16
CA GLY A 127 -5.60 7.89 3.35
C GLY A 127 -5.95 9.37 3.52
N LYS A 128 -5.38 10.02 4.56
CA LYS A 128 -5.61 11.43 4.86
C LYS A 128 -4.30 12.13 5.16
N GLN A 129 -4.13 13.33 4.62
CA GLN A 129 -2.93 14.12 4.87
C GLN A 129 -2.74 14.40 6.37
N LEU A 130 -1.54 14.10 6.86
CA LEU A 130 -1.09 14.42 8.22
C LEU A 130 -0.17 15.65 8.20
N ARG A 131 -0.21 16.42 9.28
CA ARG A 131 0.67 17.55 9.56
C ARG A 131 1.50 17.29 10.80
N ALA A 132 2.58 18.06 10.96
CA ALA A 132 3.39 17.98 12.16
C ALA A 132 2.55 18.29 13.41
N GLY A 133 2.59 17.39 14.40
CA GLY A 133 1.79 17.47 15.62
C GLY A 133 0.49 16.66 15.59
N ASP A 134 0.06 16.19 14.42
CA ASP A 134 -1.09 15.29 14.34
C ASP A 134 -0.76 13.93 14.97
N SER A 135 -1.79 13.27 15.52
CA SER A 135 -1.69 11.86 15.87
C SER A 135 -1.49 11.03 14.60
N GLY A 136 -0.46 10.17 14.58
CA GLY A 136 -0.16 9.35 13.40
C GLY A 136 -1.32 8.44 12.98
N VAL A 137 -2.13 7.97 13.94
CA VAL A 137 -3.29 7.11 13.65
C VAL A 137 -4.44 7.86 12.97
N ALA A 138 -4.50 9.19 13.06
CA ALA A 138 -5.59 10.00 12.51
C ALA A 138 -5.59 10.07 10.97
N GLY A 139 -4.56 9.52 10.32
CA GLY A 139 -4.42 9.47 8.86
C GLY A 139 -4.38 8.06 8.27
N ILE A 140 -4.38 7.02 9.11
CA ILE A 140 -4.25 5.64 8.66
C ILE A 140 -5.57 5.19 8.04
N LEU A 141 -5.52 4.77 6.78
CA LEU A 141 -6.63 4.13 6.09
C LEU A 141 -6.70 2.63 6.41
N GLY A 142 -5.54 2.00 6.48
CA GLY A 142 -5.44 0.56 6.65
C GLY A 142 -4.01 0.06 6.47
N TYR A 143 -3.91 -1.25 6.31
CA TYR A 143 -2.68 -2.01 6.16
C TYR A 143 -2.82 -3.00 5.00
#